data_AF-A0A6N8GLI2-F1
#
_entry.id   AF-A0A6N8GLI2-F1
#
_cell.length_a   1.000
_cell.length_b   1.000
_cell.length_c   1.000
_cell.angle_alpha   90.00
_cell.angle_beta   90.00
_cell.angle_gamma   90.00
#
_symmetry.space_group_name_H-M   'P 1'
#
loop_
_entity.id
_entity.type
_entity.pdbx_description
1 polymer ?
#
loop_
_entity_poly.entity_id
_entity_poly.type
_entity_poly.pdbx_seq_one_letter_code
_entity_poly.pdbx_strand_id
1 'polypeptide(L)' 'MDFAGAAMLVCALGWNALFKWGYIFANLTGRVRCGRPAETADLQGGVDLLIGKACAAHNAVTKGNFEVHRTLVEGHRND' A
#
# COMPACT_ATOMS: atom_id res chain seq x y z
N MET A 1 -16.56 14.20 -6.32
CA MET A 1 -16.35 12.78 -5.92
C MET A 1 -15.21 12.26 -6.79
N ASP A 2 -14.04 12.04 -6.21
CA ASP A 2 -12.79 11.86 -6.93
C ASP A 2 -12.64 10.40 -7.42
N PHE A 3 -13.05 10.15 -8.67
CA PHE A 3 -13.00 8.83 -9.29
C PHE A 3 -11.57 8.29 -9.43
N ALA A 4 -10.56 9.17 -9.50
CA ALA A 4 -9.16 8.76 -9.56
C ALA A 4 -8.66 8.23 -8.20
N GLY A 5 -9.11 8.83 -7.09
CA GLY A 5 -8.93 8.26 -5.75
C GLY A 5 -9.63 6.91 -5.55
N ALA A 6 -10.79 6.71 -6.20
CA ALA A 6 -11.50 5.42 -6.19
C ALA A 6 -10.83 4.36 -7.08
N ALA A 7 -10.13 4.74 -8.15
CA ALA A 7 -9.40 3.80 -9.00
C ALA A 7 -8.21 3.13 -8.28
N MET A 8 -7.56 3.82 -7.33
CA MET A 8 -6.60 3.21 -6.38
C MET A 8 -7.24 2.08 -5.55
N LEU A 9 -8.52 2.23 -5.18
CA LEU A 9 -9.28 1.33 -4.31
C LEU A 9 -9.58 -0.04 -4.96
N VAL A 10 -9.57 -0.12 -6.30
CA VAL A 10 -10.12 -1.25 -7.08
C VAL A 10 -9.05 -2.11 -7.77
N CYS A 11 -7.75 -1.77 -7.67
CA CYS A 11 -6.75 -2.44 -8.51
C CYS A 11 -6.38 -3.89 -8.09
N ALA A 12 -6.84 -4.39 -6.95
CA ALA A 12 -7.01 -5.82 -6.67
C ALA A 12 -7.71 -5.95 -5.31
N LEU A 13 -8.82 -6.68 -5.24
CA LEU A 13 -9.64 -6.87 -4.04
C LEU A 13 -8.85 -7.32 -2.78
N GLY A 14 -7.65 -7.89 -2.94
CA GLY A 14 -6.76 -8.26 -1.83
C GLY A 14 -5.80 -7.18 -1.32
N TRP A 15 -5.48 -6.16 -2.13
CA TRP A 15 -4.51 -5.11 -1.74
C TRP A 15 -5.16 -4.03 -0.88
N ASN A 16 -6.44 -3.76 -1.12
CA ASN A 16 -7.14 -2.63 -0.53
C ASN A 16 -7.14 -2.67 1.01
N ALA A 17 -7.38 -3.83 1.62
CA ALA A 17 -7.37 -3.96 3.08
C ALA A 17 -5.95 -3.82 3.65
N LEU A 18 -4.98 -4.55 3.10
CA LEU A 18 -3.59 -4.52 3.56
C LEU A 18 -2.95 -3.13 3.43
N PHE A 19 -3.24 -2.44 2.33
CA PHE A 19 -2.80 -1.06 2.10
C PHE A 19 -3.48 -0.10 3.08
N LYS A 20 -4.82 -0.12 3.19
CA LYS A 20 -5.54 0.79 4.09
C LYS A 20 -5.14 0.64 5.56
N TRP A 21 -4.83 -0.58 5.99
CA TRP A 21 -4.37 -0.86 7.35
C TRP A 21 -2.87 -0.61 7.55
N GLY A 22 -2.13 -0.30 6.49
CA GLY A 22 -0.72 0.05 6.56
C GLY A 22 0.23 -1.14 6.61
N TYR A 23 -0.22 -2.36 6.32
CA TYR A 23 0.68 -3.53 6.21
C TYR A 23 1.56 -3.48 4.97
N ILE A 24 1.10 -2.79 3.93
CA ILE A 24 1.87 -2.54 2.71
C ILE A 24 1.71 -1.08 2.27
N PHE A 25 2.71 -0.57 1.58
CA PHE A 25 2.64 0.70 0.86
C PHE A 25 3.37 0.59 -0.48
N ALA A 26 3.11 1.50 -1.42
CA ALA A 26 3.92 1.62 -2.64
C ALA A 26 4.97 2.71 -2.45
N ASN A 27 6.23 2.40 -2.76
CA ASN A 27 7.31 3.40 -2.73
C ASN A 27 7.26 4.34 -3.96
N LEU A 28 8.18 5.31 -4.00
CA LEU A 28 8.34 6.27 -5.10
C LEU A 28 8.47 5.66 -6.51
N THR A 29 8.87 4.39 -6.60
CA THR A 29 9.01 3.67 -7.87
C THR A 29 7.74 2.91 -8.26
N GLY A 30 6.69 3.03 -7.46
CA GLY A 30 5.45 2.27 -7.60
C GLY A 30 5.57 0.80 -7.23
N ARG A 31 6.58 0.40 -6.45
CA ARG A 31 6.74 -0.98 -5.97
C ARG A 31 6.20 -1.14 -4.57
N VAL A 32 5.50 -2.24 -4.33
CA VAL A 32 4.95 -2.58 -3.02
C VAL A 32 6.09 -2.93 -2.05
N ARG A 33 5.99 -2.40 -0.83
CA ARG A 33 6.92 -2.57 0.29
C ARG A 33 6.14 -2.90 1.55
N CYS A 34 6.82 -3.54 2.50
CA CYS A 34 6.28 -3.89 3.80
C CYS A 34 6.17 -2.62 4.66
N GLY A 35 5.00 -2.43 5.27
CA GLY A 35 4.70 -1.34 6.19
C GLY A 35 4.81 -1.78 7.65
N ARG A 36 3.68 -1.77 8.36
CA ARG A 36 3.60 -2.21 9.75
C ARG A 36 3.77 -3.74 9.86
N PRO A 37 4.27 -4.25 11.00
CA PRO A 37 4.39 -5.69 11.23
C PRO A 37 3.03 -6.39 11.17
N ALA A 38 2.96 -7.55 10.51
CA ALA A 38 1.78 -8.40 10.54
C ALA A 38 1.70 -9.17 11.86
N GLU A 39 0.52 -9.16 12.49
CA GLU A 39 0.30 -9.81 13.79
C GLU A 39 0.10 -11.33 13.68
N THR A 40 -0.18 -11.85 12.48
CA THR A 40 -0.41 -13.29 12.24
C THR A 40 0.39 -13.79 11.05
N ALA A 41 0.71 -15.09 11.04
CA ALA A 41 1.47 -15.73 9.96
C ALA A 41 0.72 -15.68 8.61
N ASP A 42 -0.62 -15.85 8.63
CA ASP A 42 -1.44 -15.75 7.42
C ASP A 42 -1.42 -14.34 6.83
N LEU A 43 -1.44 -13.33 7.71
CA LEU A 43 -1.35 -11.94 7.31
C LEU A 43 0.03 -11.59 6.76
N GLN A 44 1.08 -12.11 7.38
CA GLN A 44 2.45 -11.99 6.88
C GLN A 44 2.58 -12.67 5.50
N GLY A 45 2.01 -13.85 5.32
CA GLY A 45 1.96 -14.54 4.02
C GLY A 45 1.23 -13.72 2.95
N GLY A 46 0.12 -13.07 3.33
CA GLY A 46 -0.58 -12.12 2.46
C GLY A 46 0.28 -10.91 2.06
N VAL A 47 1.06 -10.37 2.99
CA VAL A 47 2.02 -9.27 2.72
C VAL A 47 3.12 -9.76 1.77
N ASP A 48 3.74 -10.91 2.04
CA ASP A 48 4.87 -11.46 1.28
C ASP A 48 4.51 -11.74 -0.19
N LEU A 49 3.28 -12.19 -0.45
CA LEU A 49 2.77 -12.39 -1.82
C LEU A 49 2.72 -11.10 -2.66
N LEU A 50 2.77 -9.94 -2.00
CA LEU A 50 2.62 -8.63 -2.63
C LEU A 50 3.91 -7.82 -2.70
N ILE A 51 4.87 -8.07 -1.82
CA ILE A 51 6.14 -7.34 -1.80
C ILE A 51 6.84 -7.41 -3.17
N GLY A 52 7.31 -6.25 -3.63
CA GLY A 52 8.04 -6.11 -4.89
C GLY A 52 7.17 -6.03 -6.15
N LYS A 53 5.87 -6.35 -6.07
CA LYS A 53 4.95 -6.19 -7.21
C LYS A 53 4.79 -4.72 -7.59
N ALA A 54 4.60 -4.47 -8.88
CA ALA A 54 4.32 -3.13 -9.39
C ALA A 54 2.86 -2.75 -9.10
N CYS A 55 2.64 -1.55 -8.61
CA CYS A 55 1.32 -0.96 -8.42
C CYS A 55 0.92 -0.22 -9.69
N ALA A 56 0.00 -0.79 -10.48
CA ALA A 56 -0.51 -0.15 -11.69
C ALA A 56 -1.22 1.20 -11.41
N ALA A 57 -1.72 1.38 -10.19
CA ALA A 57 -2.33 2.62 -9.75
C ALA A 57 -1.30 3.72 -9.41
N HIS A 58 0.00 3.41 -9.30
CA HIS A 58 1.06 4.41 -9.04
C HIS A 58 1.53 5.04 -10.35
N ASN A 59 0.99 6.22 -10.67
CA ASN A 59 1.28 6.97 -11.88
C ASN A 59 1.53 8.45 -11.57
N ALA A 60 1.79 9.26 -12.60
CA ALA A 60 2.12 10.67 -12.44
C ALA A 60 1.06 11.49 -11.69
N VAL A 61 -0.22 11.09 -11.77
CA VAL A 61 -1.36 11.75 -11.13
C VAL A 61 -1.51 11.31 -9.67
N THR A 62 -1.30 10.03 -9.38
CA THR A 62 -1.61 9.42 -8.07
C THR A 62 -0.40 9.27 -7.14
N LYS A 63 0.83 9.44 -7.64
CA LYS A 63 2.07 9.29 -6.85
C LYS A 63 2.09 10.10 -5.55
N GLY A 64 1.49 11.30 -5.54
CA GLY A 64 1.42 12.15 -4.35
C GLY A 64 0.61 11.53 -3.22
N ASN A 65 -0.48 10.84 -3.55
CA ASN A 65 -1.32 10.16 -2.55
C ASN A 65 -0.59 8.96 -1.91
N PHE A 66 0.25 8.26 -2.68
CA PHE A 66 1.07 7.17 -2.16
C PHE A 66 2.14 7.67 -1.19
N GLU A 67 2.74 8.84 -1.44
CA GLU A 67 3.74 9.41 -0.52
C GLU A 67 3.15 9.86 0.81
N VAL A 68 1.94 10.44 0.79
CA VAL A 68 1.21 10.76 2.03
C VAL A 68 0.94 9.48 2.82
N HIS A 69 0.46 8.42 2.16
CA HIS A 69 0.19 7.15 2.82
C HIS A 69 1.47 6.50 3.37
N ARG A 70 2.57 6.50 2.61
CA ARG A 70 3.88 6.00 3.06
C ARG A 70 4.31 6.69 4.36
N THR A 71 4.21 8.01 4.41
CA THR A 71 4.60 8.80 5.59
C THR A 71 3.79 8.41 6.82
N LEU A 72 2.48 8.16 6.66
CA LEU A 72 1.62 7.70 7.75
C LEU A 72 2.04 6.31 8.24
N VAL A 73 2.22 5.35 7.33
CA VAL A 73 2.60 3.98 7.66
C VAL A 73 3.98 3.90 8.33
N GLU A 74 4.95 4.65 7.84
CA GLU A 74 6.29 4.71 8.44
C GLU A 74 6.27 5.39 9.82
N GLY A 75 5.42 6.41 10.02
CA GLY A 75 5.25 7.07 11.31
C GLY A 75 4.75 6.11 12.40
N HIS A 76 3.89 5.16 12.06
CA HIS A 76 3.40 4.13 12.98
C HIS A 76 4.42 3.03 13.33
N ARG A 77 5.62 3.02 12.73
CA ARG A 77 6.67 2.03 13.01
C ARG A 77 7.55 2.40 14.21
N ASN A 78 7.45 3.64 14.69
CA ASN A 78 8.33 4.20 15.72
C ASN A 78 7.64 4.40 17.08
N ASP A 79 6.45 3.82 17.24
CA ASP A 79 5.65 3.73 18.48
C ASP A 79 5.57 2.23 18.87
#